data_AF-A0A3Q3FTT9-F1
#
_entry.id   AF-A0A3Q3FTT9-F1
#
_cell.length_a   1.000
_cell.length_b   1.000
_cell.length_c   1.000
_cell.angle_alpha   90.00
_cell.angle_beta   90.00
_cell.angle_gamma   90.00
#
_symmetry.space_group_name_H-M   'P 1'
#
loop_
_entity.id
_entity.type
_entity.pdbx_description
1 polymer ?
#
loop_
_entity_poly.entity_id
_entity_poly.type
_entity_poly.pdbx_seq_one_letter_code
_entity_poly.pdbx_strand_id
1 'polypeptide(L)'
;QGIQFPLQFRETGDIKDRLRSGRPRKTKPQEDRLSPRDLQARFAQRRHRQISDQRVRNRLHIASLRTNKAASEPLMSALHRQARLRWRLQHRRWNPRMWGNVMFSEKARFCLRKLDGRLKV
;
A
#
# COMPACT_ATOMS: atom_id res chain seq x y z
N GLN A 1 -27.28 0.62 56.70
CA GLN A 1 -26.71 1.87 56.16
C GLN A 1 -26.87 1.81 54.65
N GLY A 2 -27.60 2.75 54.04
CA GLY A 2 -27.96 2.71 52.62
C GLY A 2 -26.86 3.30 51.73
N ILE A 3 -26.56 2.65 50.61
CA ILE A 3 -25.58 3.11 49.63
C ILE A 3 -26.08 4.40 48.98
N GLN A 4 -25.36 5.52 49.17
CA GLN A 4 -25.64 6.77 48.47
C GLN A 4 -25.00 6.74 47.08
N PHE A 5 -25.84 6.68 46.04
CA PHE A 5 -25.37 6.87 44.67
C PHE A 5 -25.13 8.34 44.34
N PRO A 6 -24.06 8.67 43.60
CA PRO A 6 -23.74 10.04 43.18
C PRO A 6 -24.82 10.64 42.27
N LEU A 7 -25.02 11.96 42.34
CA LEU A 7 -26.06 12.71 41.61
C LEU A 7 -26.10 12.40 40.10
N GLN A 8 -24.94 12.29 39.46
CA GLN A 8 -24.83 11.96 38.03
C GLN A 8 -25.52 10.63 37.66
N PHE A 9 -25.42 9.62 38.54
CA PHE A 9 -26.10 8.33 38.35
C PHE A 9 -27.61 8.45 38.50
N ARG A 10 -28.09 9.30 39.43
CA ARG A 10 -29.52 9.52 39.66
C ARG A 10 -30.18 10.21 38.46
N GLU A 11 -29.45 11.05 37.75
CA GLU A 11 -29.96 11.80 36.59
C GLU A 11 -29.80 11.06 35.26
N THR A 12 -28.69 10.34 35.06
CA THR A 12 -28.33 9.77 33.75
C THR A 12 -28.37 8.24 33.71
N GLY A 13 -28.44 7.56 34.87
CA GLY A 13 -28.31 6.10 34.97
C GLY A 13 -26.89 5.58 34.64
N ASP A 14 -25.93 6.47 34.40
CA ASP A 14 -24.56 6.14 34.03
C ASP A 14 -23.57 7.10 34.72
N ILE A 15 -22.45 6.55 35.19
CA ILE A 15 -21.35 7.29 35.84
C ILE A 15 -20.20 7.54 34.84
N LYS A 16 -20.29 7.03 33.60
CA LYS A 16 -19.24 7.21 32.60
C LYS A 16 -19.00 8.68 32.28
N ASP A 17 -17.72 9.01 32.17
CA ASP A 17 -17.26 10.30 31.69
C ASP A 17 -17.79 10.60 30.29
N ARG A 18 -18.16 11.87 30.06
CA ARG A 18 -18.50 12.35 28.71
C ARG A 18 -17.29 12.20 27.79
N LEU A 19 -17.53 11.73 26.57
CA LEU A 19 -16.51 11.65 25.52
C LEU A 19 -15.94 13.06 25.27
N ARG A 20 -14.66 13.26 25.63
CA ARG A 20 -13.97 14.52 25.39
C ARG A 20 -13.64 14.67 23.91
N SER A 21 -13.89 15.85 23.35
CA SER A 21 -13.38 16.19 22.02
C SER A 21 -11.85 16.21 22.08
N GLY A 22 -11.21 15.20 21.48
CA GLY A 22 -9.76 15.10 21.44
C GLY A 22 -9.10 16.27 20.68
N ARG A 23 -7.76 16.33 20.73
CA ARG A 23 -6.99 17.37 20.05
C ARG A 23 -7.27 17.41 18.54
N PRO A 24 -7.53 18.60 17.95
CA PRO A 24 -7.79 18.74 16.52
C PRO A 24 -6.59 18.29 15.67
N ARG A 25 -6.90 17.65 14.54
CA ARG A 25 -5.89 17.11 13.62
C ARG A 25 -5.13 18.23 12.92
N LYS A 26 -3.82 18.05 12.76
CA LYS A 26 -2.96 19.01 12.05
C LYS A 26 -2.99 18.87 10.52
N THR A 27 -3.55 17.79 9.99
CA THR A 27 -3.59 17.44 8.56
C THR A 27 -5.02 17.10 8.12
N LYS A 28 -5.36 17.49 6.89
CA LYS A 28 -6.68 17.28 6.28
C LYS A 28 -6.75 15.91 5.56
N PRO A 29 -7.95 15.30 5.41
CA PRO A 29 -8.10 14.01 4.72
C PRO A 29 -7.51 13.96 3.30
N GLN A 30 -7.57 15.07 2.56
CA GLN A 30 -6.97 15.17 1.21
C GLN A 30 -5.44 15.12 1.23
N GLU A 31 -4.81 15.58 2.31
CA GLU A 31 -3.35 15.53 2.48
C GLU A 31 -2.90 14.10 2.80
N ASP A 32 -3.73 13.31 3.47
CA ASP A 32 -3.41 11.93 3.87
C ASP A 32 -3.44 10.91 2.72
N ARG A 33 -3.91 11.29 1.53
CA ARG A 33 -3.89 10.45 0.31
C ARG A 33 -2.52 10.42 -0.38
N LEU A 34 -1.60 11.28 0.06
CA LEU A 34 -0.28 11.42 -0.55
C LEU A 34 0.67 10.33 -0.06
N SER A 35 1.72 10.06 -0.85
CA SER A 35 2.78 9.18 -0.40
C SER A 35 3.43 9.74 0.88
N PRO A 36 4.01 8.90 1.75
CA PRO A 36 4.67 9.33 2.99
C PRO A 36 5.70 10.45 2.76
N ARG A 37 6.45 10.34 1.66
CA ARG A 37 7.47 11.29 1.23
C ARG A 37 6.86 12.64 0.83
N ASP A 38 5.77 12.59 0.07
CA ASP A 38 5.06 13.78 -0.39
C ASP A 38 4.32 14.48 0.76
N LEU A 39 3.80 13.71 1.72
CA LEU A 39 3.22 14.24 2.94
C LEU A 39 4.28 15.02 3.74
N GLN A 40 5.45 14.43 3.96
CA GLN A 40 6.54 15.07 4.71
C GLN A 40 7.03 16.34 4.00
N ALA A 41 7.24 16.28 2.68
CA ALA A 41 7.66 17.42 1.87
C ALA A 41 6.62 18.56 1.89
N ARG A 42 5.33 18.27 1.69
CA ARG A 42 4.26 19.30 1.73
C ARG A 42 4.13 19.95 3.10
N PHE A 43 4.32 19.19 4.18
CA PHE A 43 4.26 19.75 5.52
C PHE A 43 5.49 20.59 5.87
N ALA A 44 6.68 20.18 5.43
CA ALA A 44 7.88 20.98 5.54
C ALA A 44 7.72 22.33 4.82
N GLN A 45 7.16 22.32 3.60
CA GLN A 45 6.91 23.54 2.81
C GLN A 45 5.82 24.44 3.39
N ARG A 46 4.67 23.89 3.80
CA ARG A 46 3.50 24.69 4.23
C ARG A 46 3.58 25.23 5.65
N ARG A 47 4.29 24.53 6.55
CA ARG A 47 4.23 24.80 8.00
C ARG A 47 5.61 25.05 8.60
N HIS A 48 6.68 25.02 7.81
CA HIS A 48 8.08 25.06 8.27
C HIS A 48 8.35 24.10 9.43
N ARG A 49 7.64 22.95 9.47
CA ARG A 49 7.75 21.96 10.55
C ARG A 49 7.92 20.59 9.93
N GLN A 50 8.99 19.93 10.36
CA GLN A 50 9.22 18.53 10.05
C GLN A 50 8.21 17.67 10.81
N ILE A 51 7.50 16.80 10.09
CA ILE A 51 6.65 15.78 10.70
C ILE A 51 7.52 14.56 10.96
N SER A 52 7.41 13.98 12.15
CA SER A 52 8.10 12.73 12.48
C SER A 52 7.50 11.55 11.72
N ASP A 53 8.34 10.59 11.35
CA ASP A 53 7.94 9.38 10.62
C ASP A 53 6.82 8.61 11.32
N GLN A 54 6.83 8.57 12.66
CA GLN A 54 5.77 7.93 13.43
C GLN A 54 4.41 8.57 13.15
N ARG A 55 4.35 9.90 13.04
CA ARG A 55 3.10 10.60 12.72
C ARG A 55 2.66 10.28 11.30
N VAL A 56 3.59 10.14 10.35
CA VAL A 56 3.29 9.71 8.97
C VAL A 56 2.71 8.28 8.97
N ARG A 57 3.35 7.32 9.65
CA ARG A 57 2.85 5.93 9.75
C ARG A 57 1.46 5.86 10.36
N ASN A 58 1.22 6.60 11.44
CA ASN A 58 -0.10 6.67 12.07
C ASN A 58 -1.16 7.22 11.10
N ARG A 59 -0.82 8.18 10.22
CA ARG A 59 -1.75 8.68 9.20
C ARG A 59 -2.09 7.62 8.17
N LEU A 60 -1.09 6.93 7.62
CA LEU A 60 -1.31 5.86 6.65
C LEU A 60 -2.20 4.77 7.21
N HIS A 61 -1.97 4.38 8.47
CA HIS A 61 -2.79 3.39 9.17
C HIS A 61 -4.26 3.83 9.30
N ILE A 62 -4.50 5.08 9.74
CA ILE A 62 -5.86 5.65 9.86
C ILE A 62 -6.52 5.75 8.48
N ALA A 63 -5.76 6.06 7.42
CA ALA A 63 -6.25 6.12 6.05
C ALA A 63 -6.38 4.72 5.39
N SER A 64 -6.07 3.64 6.12
CA SER A 64 -6.03 2.26 5.60
C SER A 64 -5.13 2.08 4.37
N LEU A 65 -4.14 2.96 4.20
CA LEU A 65 -3.16 2.89 3.13
C LEU A 65 -2.06 1.90 3.52
N ARG A 66 -2.01 0.78 2.82
CA ARG A 66 -0.94 -0.21 2.96
C ARG A 66 0.18 0.09 1.98
N THR A 67 1.41 0.02 2.45
CA THR A 67 2.59 0.07 1.59
C THR A 67 2.81 -1.32 1.00
N ASN A 68 2.71 -1.45 -0.32
CA ASN A 68 3.10 -2.66 -1.05
C ASN A 68 4.45 -2.42 -1.75
N LYS A 69 5.31 -3.43 -1.77
CA LYS A 69 6.49 -3.42 -2.63
C LYS A 69 6.01 -3.52 -4.08
N ALA A 70 6.49 -2.66 -4.97
CA ALA A 70 6.21 -2.79 -6.39
C ALA A 70 6.68 -4.17 -6.90
N ALA A 71 5.95 -4.74 -7.86
CA ALA A 71 6.36 -5.99 -8.48
C ALA A 71 7.77 -5.84 -9.09
N SER A 72 8.63 -6.83 -8.85
CA SER A 72 9.95 -6.88 -9.47
C SER A 72 9.76 -7.35 -10.91
N GLU A 73 9.69 -6.39 -11.82
CA GLU A 73 9.59 -6.67 -13.25
C GLU A 73 10.96 -6.50 -13.90
N PRO A 74 11.39 -7.42 -14.78
CA PRO A 74 12.61 -7.24 -15.55
C PRO A 74 12.54 -5.92 -16.32
N LEU A 75 13.64 -5.17 -16.30
CA LEU A 75 13.74 -3.93 -17.08
C LEU A 75 13.57 -4.23 -18.58
N MET A 76 12.44 -3.81 -19.13
CA MET A 76 12.13 -3.94 -20.56
C MET A 76 12.45 -2.65 -21.31
N SER A 77 13.23 -2.77 -22.38
CA SER A 77 13.39 -1.68 -23.36
C SER A 77 12.05 -1.40 -24.06
N ALA A 78 11.92 -0.19 -24.62
CA ALA A 78 10.74 0.19 -25.40
C ALA A 78 10.50 -0.77 -26.58
N LEU A 79 11.58 -1.20 -27.24
CA LEU A 79 11.55 -2.19 -28.32
C LEU A 79 10.94 -3.52 -27.85
N HIS A 80 11.38 -4.04 -26.70
CA HIS A 80 10.83 -5.28 -26.15
C HIS A 80 9.34 -5.15 -25.81
N ARG A 81 8.91 -4.00 -25.27
CA ARG A 81 7.49 -3.75 -24.96
C ARG A 81 6.63 -3.77 -26.23
N GLN A 82 7.09 -3.09 -27.29
CA GLN A 82 6.38 -3.06 -28.56
C GLN A 82 6.34 -4.44 -29.24
N ALA A 83 7.43 -5.21 -29.19
CA ALA A 83 7.47 -6.57 -29.71
C ALA A 83 6.47 -7.48 -28.97
N ARG A 84 6.45 -7.45 -27.62
CA ARG A 84 5.48 -8.23 -26.84
C ARG A 84 4.04 -7.81 -27.09
N LEU A 85 3.78 -6.51 -27.25
CA LEU A 85 2.44 -6.02 -27.58
C LEU A 85 1.98 -6.53 -28.95
N ARG A 86 2.83 -6.41 -29.98
CA ARG A 86 2.52 -6.94 -31.33
C ARG A 86 2.25 -8.44 -31.29
N TRP A 87 3.12 -9.20 -30.61
CA TRP A 87 2.95 -10.64 -30.44
C TRP A 87 1.62 -10.98 -29.76
N ARG A 88 1.27 -10.31 -28.66
CA ARG A 88 -0.01 -10.49 -27.97
C ARG A 88 -1.20 -10.19 -28.88
N LEU A 89 -1.16 -9.09 -29.63
CA LEU A 89 -2.26 -8.70 -30.51
C LEU A 89 -2.47 -9.70 -31.65
N GLN A 90 -1.37 -10.18 -32.25
CA GLN A 90 -1.40 -11.19 -33.31
C GLN A 90 -1.98 -12.53 -32.83
N HIS A 91 -1.68 -12.92 -31.59
CA HIS A 91 -2.10 -14.21 -31.04
C HIS A 91 -3.36 -14.12 -30.15
N ARG A 92 -4.01 -12.95 -30.06
CA ARG A 92 -5.14 -12.70 -29.15
C ARG A 92 -6.35 -13.62 -29.40
N ARG A 93 -6.57 -14.01 -30.66
CA ARG A 93 -7.73 -14.82 -31.09
C ARG A 93 -7.39 -16.30 -31.27
N TRP A 94 -6.18 -16.73 -30.88
CA TRP A 94 -5.78 -18.12 -31.05
C TRP A 94 -6.60 -19.03 -30.15
N ASN A 95 -7.12 -20.11 -30.75
CA ASN A 95 -7.85 -21.14 -30.04
C ASN A 95 -6.88 -22.24 -29.53
N PRO A 96 -7.33 -23.14 -28.62
CA PRO A 96 -6.47 -24.18 -28.07
C PRO A 96 -5.83 -25.11 -29.12
N ARG A 97 -6.50 -25.37 -30.26
CA ARG A 97 -5.92 -26.19 -31.34
C ARG A 97 -4.75 -25.48 -32.03
N MET A 98 -4.85 -24.17 -32.23
CA MET A 98 -3.76 -23.36 -32.79
C MET A 98 -2.55 -23.33 -31.84
N TRP A 99 -2.78 -23.23 -30.52
CA TRP A 99 -1.71 -23.37 -29.53
C TRP A 99 -1.08 -24.77 -29.52
N GLY A 100 -1.89 -25.81 -29.75
CA GLY A 100 -1.42 -27.19 -29.85
C GLY A 100 -0.42 -27.46 -30.98
N ASN A 101 -0.37 -26.57 -31.99
CA ASN A 101 0.59 -26.66 -33.09
C ASN A 101 1.91 -25.95 -32.79
N VAL A 102 2.06 -25.28 -31.64
CA VAL A 102 3.30 -24.59 -31.26
C VAL A 102 4.15 -25.46 -30.34
N MET A 103 5.36 -25.79 -30.80
CA MET A 103 6.36 -26.42 -29.94
C MET A 103 7.25 -25.35 -29.30
N PHE A 104 7.12 -25.17 -27.99
CA PHE A 104 7.98 -24.28 -27.21
C PHE A 104 9.26 -24.99 -26.81
N SER A 105 10.39 -24.28 -26.89
CA SER A 105 11.69 -24.76 -26.41
C SER A 105 12.33 -23.68 -25.55
N GLU A 106 12.73 -24.04 -24.33
CA GLU A 106 13.48 -23.17 -23.43
C GLU A 106 14.55 -24.00 -22.73
N LYS A 107 15.71 -23.38 -22.47
CA LYS A 107 16.77 -23.97 -21.66
C LYS A 107 16.67 -23.42 -20.24
N ALA A 108 16.24 -24.25 -19.30
CA ALA A 108 16.32 -23.95 -17.88
C ALA A 108 17.64 -24.49 -17.30
N ARG A 109 18.18 -23.78 -16.30
CA ARG A 109 19.33 -24.26 -15.52
C ARG A 109 18.80 -24.86 -14.22
N PHE A 110 19.19 -26.09 -13.92
CA PHE A 110 18.85 -26.77 -12.67
C PHE A 110 20.06 -26.76 -11.73
N CYS A 111 19.87 -26.26 -10.51
CA CYS A 111 20.93 -26.21 -9.51
C CYS A 111 20.69 -27.28 -8.44
N LEU A 112 21.62 -28.23 -8.29
CA LEU A 112 21.45 -29.38 -7.38
C LEU A 112 21.78 -29.08 -5.90
N ARG A 113 22.52 -28.00 -5.58
CA ARG A 113 22.99 -27.72 -4.20
C ARG A 113 22.94 -26.26 -3.73
N LYS A 114 23.10 -25.25 -4.60
CA LYS A 114 22.94 -23.81 -4.25
C LYS A 114 22.38 -23.03 -5.43
N LEU A 115 21.57 -22.01 -5.15
CA LEU A 115 21.15 -21.01 -6.14
C LEU A 115 22.41 -20.32 -6.71
N ASP A 116 22.58 -20.35 -8.03
CA ASP A 116 23.48 -19.42 -8.72
C ASP A 116 23.01 -18.00 -8.34
N GLY A 117 23.87 -17.27 -7.63
CA GLY A 117 23.58 -15.98 -6.97
C GLY A 117 23.24 -14.82 -7.89
N ARG A 118 22.67 -15.08 -9.08
CA ARG A 118 22.00 -14.07 -9.89
C ARG A 118 20.78 -13.56 -9.13
N LEU A 119 20.99 -12.42 -8.47
CA LEU A 119 19.93 -11.55 -8.00
C LEU A 119 18.97 -11.30 -9.17
N LYS A 120 17.67 -11.43 -8.90
CA LYS A 120 16.62 -10.98 -9.82
C LYS A 120 16.87 -9.49 -10.10
N VAL A 121 17.28 -9.18 -11.34
CA VAL A 121 17.29 -7.81 -11.88
C VAL A 121 15.85 -7.38 -12.12
#